data_AF-A0A7C2NHA9-F1
#
_entry.id   AF-A0A7C2NHA9-F1
#
_cell.length_a   1.000
_cell.length_b   1.000
_cell.length_c   1.000
_cell.angle_alpha   90.00
_cell.angle_beta   90.00
_cell.angle_gamma   90.00
#
_symmetry.space_group_name_H-M   'P 1'
#
loop_
_entity.id
_entity.type
_entity.pdbx_description
1 polymer ?
#
loop_
_entity_poly.entity_id
_entity_poly.type
_entity_poly.pdbx_seq_one_letter_code
_entity_poly.pdbx_strand_id
1 'polypeptide(L)'
;MKARYTLLFISSIIISSLFLQSCDAKKPAVGEEDLIYVVADSSEYYELEAALLQVFGKIIYTPQPENLFDIKRVSVNRLDEVKNKKNIIITAPLNSGSYTSQYINSILDSTVKNMIESESDFVINKYDMWARDQLVSILTAPDIEKLNQQILTNHENLLYYFQKISDKRLFQSLYNEKYEQKDIEAKLLDQYGWIIYVQADFLLAQDSPEDKFVWLRRAPGTDMERWIFVHWIDDASPNFLEKDSIYAQRNKMTSKHFVTIDNSSRVEIADSYISTKEVNFLGRYALMTQGLWRMDDKSMGGPFINYTFYDEASKRIYMLDGSIYAPKYYKKRLLQQVDVLLQSFMTKDQLSEDKIDDLLSRLK
;
A
#
# COMPACT_ATOMS: atom_id res chain seq x y z
N MET A 1 73.98 -19.26 50.50
CA MET A 1 74.10 -20.37 49.52
C MET A 1 72.76 -20.51 48.81
N LYS A 2 72.78 -20.69 47.48
CA LYS A 2 71.67 -20.87 46.53
C LYS A 2 71.07 -19.59 45.89
N ALA A 3 71.51 -19.39 44.65
CA ALA A 3 70.94 -18.52 43.64
C ALA A 3 69.48 -18.89 43.31
N ARG A 4 68.68 -17.91 42.92
CA ARG A 4 67.34 -18.13 42.35
C ARG A 4 67.26 -17.49 40.96
N TYR A 5 66.72 -18.29 40.06
CA TYR A 5 66.66 -18.14 38.62
C TYR A 5 65.64 -17.09 38.18
N THR A 6 66.02 -16.38 37.12
CA THR A 6 65.22 -15.50 36.27
C THR A 6 64.10 -16.30 35.58
N LEU A 7 62.85 -15.84 35.65
CA LEU A 7 61.78 -16.28 34.76
C LEU A 7 61.14 -15.05 34.10
N LEU A 8 61.34 -14.93 32.79
CA LEU A 8 60.74 -13.94 31.91
C LEU A 8 59.23 -14.23 31.75
N PHE A 9 58.39 -13.24 32.06
CA PHE A 9 56.97 -13.23 31.69
C PHE A 9 56.84 -12.77 30.24
N ILE A 10 56.45 -13.67 29.34
CA ILE A 10 55.99 -13.35 27.99
C ILE A 10 54.51 -12.98 28.11
N SER A 11 54.18 -11.69 28.09
CA SER A 11 52.81 -11.22 27.94
C SER A 11 52.39 -11.32 26.48
N SER A 12 51.65 -12.38 26.14
CA SER A 12 50.99 -12.51 24.85
C SER A 12 49.85 -11.51 24.77
N ILE A 13 50.06 -10.43 24.00
CA ILE A 13 49.03 -9.48 23.59
C ILE A 13 48.12 -10.21 22.59
N ILE A 14 46.98 -10.71 23.06
CA ILE A 14 45.88 -11.16 22.20
C ILE A 14 45.11 -9.89 21.83
N ILE A 15 45.52 -9.25 20.73
CA ILE A 15 44.67 -8.27 20.03
C ILE A 15 43.51 -9.06 19.46
N SER A 16 42.37 -9.04 20.16
CA SER A 16 41.11 -9.50 19.60
C SER A 16 40.73 -8.54 18.48
N SER A 17 41.02 -8.95 17.26
CA SER A 17 40.44 -8.41 16.03
C SER A 17 38.94 -8.63 16.06
N LEU A 18 38.23 -7.72 16.74
CA LEU A 18 36.81 -7.47 16.53
C LEU A 18 36.68 -6.93 15.11
N PHE A 19 36.51 -7.86 14.16
CA PHE A 19 35.93 -7.56 12.87
C PHE A 19 34.52 -7.02 13.10
N LEU A 20 34.41 -5.71 13.26
CA LEU A 20 33.19 -4.97 13.00
C LEU A 20 32.92 -5.13 11.50
N GLN A 21 32.26 -6.21 11.12
CA GLN A 21 31.48 -6.22 9.89
C GLN A 21 30.37 -5.19 10.09
N SER A 22 30.67 -3.94 9.76
CA SER A 22 29.66 -2.94 9.48
C SER A 22 28.93 -3.42 8.23
N CYS A 23 27.87 -4.22 8.43
CA CYS A 23 26.80 -4.30 7.45
C CYS A 23 26.33 -2.86 7.22
N ASP A 24 26.75 -2.27 6.11
CA ASP A 24 26.42 -0.90 5.73
C ASP A 24 24.94 -0.86 5.31
N ALA A 25 24.06 -0.98 6.30
CA ALA A 25 22.63 -1.01 6.10
C ALA A 25 22.19 0.40 5.73
N LYS A 26 21.75 0.58 4.48
CA LYS A 26 21.23 1.85 3.99
C LYS A 26 20.15 2.38 4.93
N LYS A 27 20.22 3.69 5.24
CA LYS A 27 19.18 4.37 6.02
C LYS A 27 17.83 4.27 5.30
N PRO A 28 16.69 4.19 6.02
CA PRO A 28 15.37 4.22 5.41
C PRO A 28 15.13 5.49 4.59
N ALA A 29 14.42 5.36 3.48
CA ALA A 29 13.99 6.49 2.67
C ALA A 29 12.99 7.38 3.43
N VAL A 30 13.04 8.68 3.17
CA VAL A 30 12.22 9.69 3.87
C VAL A 30 11.27 10.43 2.91
N GLY A 31 10.34 11.22 3.47
CA GLY A 31 9.37 11.99 2.70
C GLY A 31 7.97 11.36 2.69
N GLU A 32 7.06 12.03 2.00
CA GLU A 32 5.66 11.61 1.89
C GLU A 32 5.52 10.37 0.98
N GLU A 33 4.54 9.52 1.28
CA GLU A 33 4.28 8.30 0.50
C GLU A 33 3.76 8.60 -0.91
N ASP A 34 3.04 9.71 -1.04
CA ASP A 34 2.30 10.16 -2.21
C ASP A 34 2.98 11.31 -2.96
N LEU A 35 4.24 11.62 -2.64
CA LEU A 35 5.01 12.62 -3.38
C LEU A 35 6.08 11.93 -4.22
N ILE A 36 6.12 12.24 -5.52
CA ILE A 36 7.15 11.80 -6.46
C ILE A 36 8.04 12.98 -6.84
N TYR A 37 9.34 12.84 -6.61
CA TYR A 37 10.32 13.83 -7.06
C TYR A 37 10.74 13.53 -8.50
N VAL A 38 10.45 14.44 -9.42
CA VAL A 38 10.79 14.29 -10.85
C VAL A 38 12.08 15.05 -11.13
N VAL A 39 13.18 14.32 -11.28
CA VAL A 39 14.51 14.84 -11.61
C VAL A 39 14.61 14.98 -13.12
N ALA A 40 14.57 16.22 -13.61
CA ALA A 40 14.57 16.55 -15.03
C ALA A 40 15.04 18.00 -15.30
N ASP A 41 15.55 18.25 -16.51
CA ASP A 41 15.84 19.59 -17.00
C ASP A 41 14.55 20.36 -17.32
N SER A 42 14.62 21.68 -17.47
CA SER A 42 13.40 22.53 -17.38
C SER A 42 12.53 22.51 -18.60
N SER A 43 13.16 22.55 -19.76
CA SER A 43 12.49 22.37 -21.04
C SER A 43 11.85 20.99 -21.11
N GLU A 44 12.62 19.94 -20.82
CA GLU A 44 12.13 18.56 -20.91
C GLU A 44 10.97 18.27 -19.95
N TYR A 45 11.07 18.73 -18.70
CA TYR A 45 9.94 18.58 -17.77
C TYR A 45 8.70 19.33 -18.24
N TYR A 46 8.83 20.54 -18.80
CA TYR A 46 7.70 21.31 -19.29
C TYR A 46 6.95 20.55 -20.41
N GLU A 47 7.68 19.82 -21.26
CA GLU A 47 7.08 19.00 -22.31
C GLU A 47 6.44 17.70 -21.78
N LEU A 48 6.98 17.12 -20.71
CA LEU A 48 6.50 15.86 -20.12
C LEU A 48 5.44 16.04 -19.02
N GLU A 49 5.29 17.26 -18.48
CA GLU A 49 4.48 17.52 -17.28
C GLU A 49 3.03 17.04 -17.45
N ALA A 50 2.42 17.31 -18.61
CA ALA A 50 1.04 16.90 -18.87
C ALA A 50 0.86 15.38 -18.79
N ALA A 51 1.77 14.60 -19.40
CA ALA A 51 1.69 13.14 -19.34
C ALA A 51 2.01 12.60 -17.94
N LEU A 52 3.00 13.17 -17.24
CA LEU A 52 3.29 12.78 -15.86
C LEU A 52 2.10 13.04 -14.93
N LEU A 53 1.46 14.20 -15.05
CA LEU A 53 0.24 14.52 -14.28
C LEU A 53 -0.92 13.60 -14.64
N GLN A 54 -1.10 13.28 -15.92
CA GLN A 54 -2.15 12.35 -16.35
C GLN A 54 -1.97 10.94 -15.77
N VAL A 55 -0.72 10.46 -15.67
CA VAL A 55 -0.41 9.14 -15.13
C VAL A 55 -0.44 9.11 -13.61
N PHE A 56 0.33 10.00 -12.96
CA PHE A 56 0.58 9.95 -11.52
C PHE A 56 -0.41 10.81 -10.71
N GLY A 57 -0.84 11.94 -11.26
CA GLY A 57 -1.85 12.84 -10.68
C GLY A 57 -3.28 12.36 -10.83
N LYS A 58 -3.50 11.05 -11.02
CA LYS A 58 -4.82 10.45 -11.15
C LYS A 58 -5.69 10.79 -9.94
N ILE A 59 -6.88 11.31 -10.18
CA ILE A 59 -7.80 11.69 -9.10
C ILE A 59 -8.36 10.44 -8.43
N ILE A 60 -8.24 10.39 -7.11
CA ILE A 60 -9.05 9.54 -6.24
C ILE A 60 -10.27 10.34 -5.81
N TYR A 61 -11.45 9.80 -6.10
CA TYR A 61 -12.71 10.39 -5.67
C TYR A 61 -12.95 10.07 -4.20
N THR A 62 -12.58 11.01 -3.33
CA THR A 62 -13.16 11.15 -1.99
C THR A 62 -14.20 12.28 -2.03
N PRO A 63 -14.92 12.61 -0.94
CA PRO A 63 -15.85 13.75 -0.95
C PRO A 63 -15.20 15.06 -1.43
N GLN A 64 -13.89 15.19 -1.26
CA GLN A 64 -13.07 16.20 -1.91
C GLN A 64 -12.03 15.49 -2.79
N PRO A 65 -12.06 15.63 -4.12
CA PRO A 65 -11.10 14.98 -5.01
C PRO A 65 -9.64 15.20 -4.57
N GLU A 66 -8.86 14.12 -4.52
CA GLU A 66 -7.45 14.13 -4.11
C GLU A 66 -6.58 13.49 -5.20
N ASN A 67 -5.38 14.01 -5.45
CA ASN A 67 -4.43 13.36 -6.36
C ASN A 67 -3.90 12.08 -5.72
N LEU A 68 -3.77 11.02 -6.50
CA LEU A 68 -3.13 9.79 -6.06
C LEU A 68 -1.66 10.05 -5.69
N PHE A 69 -0.88 10.63 -6.59
CA PHE A 69 0.44 11.17 -6.32
C PHE A 69 0.51 12.64 -6.72
N ASP A 70 1.19 13.42 -5.90
CA ASP A 70 1.69 14.73 -6.29
C ASP A 70 3.09 14.57 -6.90
N ILE A 71 3.41 15.41 -7.88
CA ILE A 71 4.74 15.43 -8.49
C ILE A 71 5.43 16.76 -8.18
N LYS A 72 6.73 16.69 -7.89
CA LYS A 72 7.57 17.87 -7.66
C LYS A 72 8.85 17.78 -8.46
N ARG A 73 9.03 18.69 -9.40
CA ARG A 73 10.24 18.74 -10.20
C ARG A 73 11.47 19.20 -9.40
N VAL A 74 12.61 18.56 -9.65
CA VAL A 74 13.93 18.91 -9.16
C VAL A 74 14.92 18.90 -10.33
N SER A 75 15.92 19.79 -10.33
CA SER A 75 17.01 19.74 -11.32
C SER A 75 18.00 18.65 -10.92
N VAL A 76 18.60 17.96 -11.90
CA VAL A 76 19.63 16.93 -11.64
C VAL A 76 20.82 17.46 -10.81
N ASN A 77 21.15 18.75 -10.93
CA ASN A 77 22.19 19.40 -10.13
C ASN A 77 21.87 19.44 -8.62
N ARG A 78 20.60 19.21 -8.25
CA ARG A 78 20.11 19.12 -6.88
C ARG A 78 19.66 17.71 -6.51
N LEU A 79 20.06 16.70 -7.27
CA LEU A 79 19.70 15.30 -7.00
C LEU A 79 20.07 14.88 -5.57
N ASP A 80 21.21 15.35 -5.04
CA ASP A 80 21.65 15.05 -3.68
C ASP A 80 20.65 15.50 -2.59
N GLU A 81 19.82 16.51 -2.85
CA GLU A 81 18.79 16.97 -1.92
C GLU A 81 17.61 15.99 -1.81
N VAL A 82 17.40 15.17 -2.84
CA VAL A 82 16.25 14.28 -2.97
C VAL A 82 16.61 12.81 -3.11
N LYS A 83 17.88 12.45 -3.22
CA LYS A 83 18.32 11.06 -3.38
C LYS A 83 17.92 10.12 -2.25
N ASN A 84 17.54 10.63 -1.07
CA ASN A 84 17.05 9.81 0.04
C ASN A 84 15.51 9.75 0.10
N LYS A 85 14.81 10.29 -0.89
CA LYS A 85 13.35 10.35 -0.90
C LYS A 85 12.75 9.04 -1.37
N LYS A 86 11.59 8.71 -0.82
CA LYS A 86 10.84 7.47 -1.08
C LYS A 86 10.59 7.16 -2.55
N ASN A 87 10.19 8.16 -3.33
CA ASN A 87 9.75 8.01 -4.71
C ASN A 87 10.46 9.03 -5.59
N ILE A 88 11.23 8.56 -6.56
CA ILE A 88 12.00 9.41 -7.48
C ILE A 88 11.77 8.93 -8.91
N ILE A 89 11.49 9.86 -9.80
CA ILE A 89 11.57 9.65 -11.25
C ILE A 89 12.77 10.43 -11.76
N ILE A 90 13.63 9.83 -12.57
CA ILE A 90 14.70 10.54 -13.30
C ILE A 90 14.35 10.41 -14.78
N THR A 91 14.12 11.53 -15.45
CA THR A 91 13.55 11.50 -16.81
C THR A 91 14.18 12.53 -17.73
N ALA A 92 14.60 12.07 -18.91
CA ALA A 92 15.05 12.85 -20.04
C ALA A 92 15.12 11.96 -21.29
N PRO A 93 15.03 12.51 -22.51
CA PRO A 93 15.39 11.77 -23.71
C PRO A 93 16.87 11.36 -23.69
N LEU A 94 17.17 10.15 -24.16
CA LEU A 94 18.51 9.57 -24.13
C LEU A 94 19.51 10.38 -24.96
N ASN A 95 19.04 11.02 -26.04
CA ASN A 95 19.87 11.71 -27.02
C ASN A 95 19.79 13.25 -26.94
N SER A 96 19.12 13.82 -25.93
CA SER A 96 18.94 15.28 -25.86
C SER A 96 20.23 16.03 -25.52
N GLY A 97 21.22 15.35 -24.93
CA GLY A 97 22.45 15.98 -24.45
C GLY A 97 22.26 16.88 -23.22
N SER A 98 21.06 16.90 -22.64
CA SER A 98 20.73 17.64 -21.41
C SER A 98 21.53 17.14 -20.21
N TYR A 99 21.57 17.89 -19.11
CA TYR A 99 22.29 17.45 -17.92
C TYR A 99 21.68 16.17 -17.34
N THR A 100 20.35 16.08 -17.36
CA THR A 100 19.65 14.87 -16.91
C THR A 100 19.91 13.70 -17.86
N SER A 101 19.94 13.94 -19.18
CA SER A 101 20.30 12.93 -20.18
C SER A 101 21.73 12.41 -20.03
N GLN A 102 22.71 13.31 -19.79
CA GLN A 102 24.09 12.95 -19.50
C GLN A 102 24.20 12.11 -18.22
N TYR A 103 23.43 12.47 -17.18
CA TYR A 103 23.36 11.71 -15.94
C TYR A 103 22.80 10.30 -16.18
N ILE A 104 21.66 10.17 -16.88
CA ILE A 104 21.08 8.88 -17.27
C ILE A 104 22.11 8.05 -18.05
N ASN A 105 22.78 8.65 -19.02
CA ASN A 105 23.83 8.00 -19.79
C ASN A 105 25.02 7.49 -18.95
N SER A 106 25.30 8.12 -17.81
CA SER A 106 26.39 7.70 -16.91
C SER A 106 26.04 6.52 -16.01
N ILE A 107 24.74 6.26 -15.78
CA ILE A 107 24.26 5.20 -14.87
C ILE A 107 23.69 3.98 -15.58
N LEU A 108 23.45 4.07 -16.90
CA LEU A 108 22.98 2.95 -17.72
C LEU A 108 24.15 2.27 -18.44
N ASP A 109 24.17 0.94 -18.44
CA ASP A 109 25.11 0.15 -19.22
C ASP A 109 24.70 0.08 -20.70
N SER A 110 25.61 -0.39 -21.56
CA SER A 110 25.40 -0.47 -23.01
C SER A 110 24.25 -1.38 -23.42
N THR A 111 23.98 -2.45 -22.65
CA THR A 111 22.90 -3.39 -22.96
C THR A 111 21.55 -2.72 -22.73
N VAL A 112 21.40 -2.01 -21.61
CA VAL A 112 20.19 -1.25 -21.30
C VAL A 112 19.97 -0.12 -22.30
N LYS A 113 21.04 0.59 -22.71
CA LYS A 113 20.95 1.61 -23.77
C LYS A 113 20.43 1.04 -25.08
N ASN A 114 20.97 -0.09 -25.52
CA ASN A 114 20.51 -0.74 -26.74
C ASN A 114 19.03 -1.16 -26.67
N MET A 115 18.56 -1.61 -25.50
CA MET A 115 17.14 -1.96 -25.29
C MET A 115 16.22 -0.74 -25.38
N ILE A 116 16.67 0.42 -24.89
CA ILE A 116 15.95 1.69 -25.00
C ILE A 116 15.94 2.19 -26.45
N GLU A 117 17.08 2.11 -27.14
CA GLU A 117 17.21 2.53 -28.55
C GLU A 117 16.35 1.66 -29.47
N SER A 118 16.22 0.36 -29.18
CA SER A 118 15.33 -0.55 -29.90
C SER A 118 13.87 -0.50 -29.44
N GLU A 119 13.52 0.44 -28.56
CA GLU A 119 12.18 0.63 -27.98
C GLU A 119 11.61 -0.60 -27.25
N SER A 120 12.48 -1.52 -26.82
CA SER A 120 12.07 -2.75 -26.11
C SER A 120 11.86 -2.52 -24.62
N ASP A 121 12.43 -1.45 -24.08
CA ASP A 121 12.25 -1.01 -22.69
C ASP A 121 12.35 0.53 -22.62
N PHE A 122 11.63 1.16 -21.71
CA PHE A 122 11.67 2.61 -21.49
C PHE A 122 11.75 2.99 -20.00
N VAL A 123 11.60 2.00 -19.11
CA VAL A 123 11.52 2.21 -17.66
C VAL A 123 12.46 1.26 -16.93
N ILE A 124 13.43 1.83 -16.21
CA ILE A 124 14.32 1.06 -15.35
C ILE A 124 14.02 1.38 -13.89
N ASN A 125 13.46 0.41 -13.18
CA ASN A 125 13.23 0.52 -11.74
C ASN A 125 14.47 0.06 -10.95
N LYS A 126 14.98 0.94 -10.09
CA LYS A 126 16.02 0.66 -9.12
C LYS A 126 15.44 0.76 -7.71
N TYR A 127 15.28 -0.38 -7.07
CA TYR A 127 14.91 -0.46 -5.66
C TYR A 127 16.13 -0.24 -4.79
N ASP A 128 15.92 0.45 -3.67
CA ASP A 128 16.93 0.69 -2.65
C ASP A 128 18.22 1.32 -3.19
N MET A 129 18.14 2.16 -4.22
CA MET A 129 19.31 2.70 -4.92
C MET A 129 20.23 3.45 -3.94
N TRP A 130 19.68 4.36 -3.14
CA TRP A 130 20.44 5.15 -2.15
C TRP A 130 19.94 4.98 -0.72
N ALA A 131 18.66 4.66 -0.52
CA ALA A 131 18.04 4.48 0.78
C ALA A 131 17.17 3.22 0.78
N ARG A 132 16.96 2.59 1.94
CA ARG A 132 16.10 1.40 2.08
C ARG A 132 14.62 1.75 1.90
N ASP A 133 13.88 0.83 1.28
CA ASP A 133 12.48 0.93 0.84
C ASP A 133 12.22 2.11 -0.13
N GLN A 134 13.21 2.39 -0.99
CA GLN A 134 13.16 3.44 -2.02
C GLN A 134 12.80 2.86 -3.38
N LEU A 135 12.06 3.62 -4.20
CA LEU A 135 11.92 3.39 -5.63
C LEU A 135 12.47 4.58 -6.42
N VAL A 136 13.45 4.29 -7.29
CA VAL A 136 13.94 5.22 -8.32
C VAL A 136 13.58 4.63 -9.68
N SER A 137 12.71 5.31 -10.43
CA SER A 137 12.35 4.94 -11.80
C SER A 137 13.05 5.85 -12.78
N ILE A 138 13.88 5.28 -13.65
CA ILE A 138 14.52 6.01 -14.76
C ILE A 138 13.60 5.85 -15.97
N LEU A 139 13.05 6.95 -16.47
CA LEU A 139 12.19 6.97 -17.65
C LEU A 139 12.96 7.63 -18.79
N THR A 140 13.17 6.92 -19.89
CA THR A 140 13.97 7.44 -21.01
C THR A 140 13.54 6.78 -22.32
N ALA A 141 13.69 7.52 -23.41
CA ALA A 141 13.46 7.05 -24.78
C ALA A 141 14.41 7.81 -25.72
N PRO A 142 14.53 7.43 -27.01
CA PRO A 142 15.44 8.11 -27.94
C PRO A 142 15.22 9.63 -28.04
N ASP A 143 13.96 10.07 -28.04
CA ASP A 143 13.53 11.48 -28.15
C ASP A 143 12.34 11.80 -27.22
N ILE A 144 11.94 13.08 -27.16
CA ILE A 144 10.94 13.57 -26.23
C ILE A 144 9.53 13.10 -26.60
N GLU A 145 9.22 13.04 -27.90
CA GLU A 145 7.94 12.58 -28.41
C GLU A 145 7.72 11.12 -28.04
N LYS A 146 8.74 10.27 -28.23
CA LYS A 146 8.68 8.86 -27.89
C LYS A 146 8.58 8.64 -26.38
N LEU A 147 9.33 9.42 -25.60
CA LEU A 147 9.27 9.35 -24.14
C LEU A 147 7.86 9.69 -23.64
N ASN A 148 7.27 10.76 -24.17
CA ASN A 148 5.91 11.15 -23.85
C ASN A 148 4.89 10.06 -24.21
N GLN A 149 5.00 9.47 -25.41
CA GLN A 149 4.18 8.36 -25.84
C GLN A 149 4.30 7.16 -24.89
N GLN A 150 5.52 6.76 -24.53
CA GLN A 150 5.76 5.60 -23.68
C GLN A 150 5.22 5.79 -22.26
N ILE A 151 5.34 6.99 -21.68
CA ILE A 151 4.74 7.32 -20.38
C ILE A 151 3.22 7.09 -20.41
N LEU A 152 2.54 7.59 -21.44
CA LEU A 152 1.10 7.47 -21.59
C LEU A 152 0.65 6.03 -21.88
N THR A 153 1.34 5.32 -22.77
CA THR A 153 0.98 3.94 -23.14
C THR A 153 1.16 2.98 -21.97
N ASN A 154 2.17 3.20 -21.12
CA ASN A 154 2.51 2.30 -20.00
C ASN A 154 2.01 2.80 -18.64
N HIS A 155 1.02 3.70 -18.64
CA HIS A 155 0.52 4.37 -17.44
C HIS A 155 0.14 3.42 -16.30
N GLU A 156 -0.50 2.28 -16.60
CA GLU A 156 -0.91 1.30 -15.57
C GLU A 156 0.29 0.69 -14.84
N ASN A 157 1.31 0.27 -15.59
CA ASN A 157 2.52 -0.32 -15.03
C ASN A 157 3.31 0.69 -14.20
N LEU A 158 3.47 1.91 -14.71
CA LEU A 158 4.14 3.00 -13.99
C LEU A 158 3.45 3.28 -12.66
N LEU A 159 2.13 3.43 -12.68
CA LEU A 159 1.34 3.68 -11.49
C LEU A 159 1.44 2.51 -10.48
N TYR A 160 1.36 1.28 -10.99
CA TYR A 160 1.48 0.06 -10.19
C TYR A 160 2.79 -0.01 -9.41
N TYR A 161 3.93 0.35 -10.01
CA TYR A 161 5.21 0.30 -9.32
C TYR A 161 5.25 1.19 -8.07
N PHE A 162 4.76 2.43 -8.19
CA PHE A 162 4.74 3.38 -7.07
C PHE A 162 3.69 3.03 -6.02
N GLN A 163 2.51 2.56 -6.43
CA GLN A 163 1.50 2.07 -5.47
C GLN A 163 2.04 0.87 -4.69
N LYS A 164 2.60 -0.13 -5.38
CA LYS A 164 3.12 -1.35 -4.75
C LYS A 164 4.19 -1.09 -3.70
N ILE A 165 5.15 -0.20 -3.98
CA ILE A 165 6.19 0.14 -3.01
C ILE A 165 5.63 0.96 -1.83
N SER A 166 4.66 1.83 -2.09
CA SER A 166 3.94 2.60 -1.06
C SER A 166 3.18 1.66 -0.12
N ASP A 167 2.43 0.71 -0.67
CA ASP A 167 1.68 -0.29 0.10
C ASP A 167 2.61 -1.20 0.91
N LYS A 168 3.75 -1.62 0.33
CA LYS A 168 4.79 -2.38 1.06
C LYS A 168 5.30 -1.59 2.28
N ARG A 169 5.66 -0.32 2.11
CA ARG A 169 6.14 0.54 3.21
C ARG A 169 5.07 0.74 4.26
N LEU A 170 3.84 0.99 3.82
CA LEU A 170 2.72 1.21 4.70
C LEU A 170 2.43 -0.05 5.52
N PHE A 171 2.38 -1.22 4.88
CA PHE A 171 2.22 -2.51 5.54
C PHE A 171 3.27 -2.74 6.62
N GLN A 172 4.56 -2.52 6.29
CA GLN A 172 5.66 -2.63 7.26
C GLN A 172 5.54 -1.65 8.44
N SER A 173 4.94 -0.48 8.24
CA SER A 173 4.74 0.50 9.33
C SER A 173 3.50 0.20 10.18
N LEU A 174 2.45 -0.37 9.56
CA LEU A 174 1.17 -0.67 10.21
C LEU A 174 1.23 -2.00 10.96
N TYR A 175 1.91 -3.00 10.40
CA TYR A 175 2.06 -4.32 10.97
C TYR A 175 3.17 -4.32 12.02
N ASN A 176 2.76 -4.52 13.27
CA ASN A 176 3.69 -4.67 14.37
C ASN A 176 3.11 -5.70 15.33
N GLU A 177 3.74 -6.87 15.40
CA GLU A 177 3.30 -7.99 16.23
C GLU A 177 3.09 -7.57 17.70
N LYS A 178 3.85 -6.60 18.21
CA LYS A 178 3.70 -6.08 19.57
C LYS A 178 2.35 -5.36 19.80
N TYR A 179 1.78 -4.77 18.74
CA TYR A 179 0.53 -4.02 18.77
C TYR A 179 -0.59 -4.76 18.05
N GLU A 180 -0.41 -6.05 17.77
CA GLU A 180 -1.43 -6.95 17.21
C GLU A 180 -2.41 -7.36 18.32
N GLN A 181 -3.72 -7.20 18.10
CA GLN A 181 -4.74 -7.71 19.01
C GLN A 181 -5.03 -9.18 18.74
N LYS A 182 -4.04 -10.01 19.07
CA LYS A 182 -4.08 -11.47 18.84
C LYS A 182 -5.27 -12.16 19.50
N ASP A 183 -5.84 -11.62 20.57
CA ASP A 183 -7.03 -12.21 21.23
C ASP A 183 -8.30 -12.05 20.38
N ILE A 184 -8.43 -10.92 19.66
CA ILE A 184 -9.52 -10.72 18.69
C ILE A 184 -9.30 -11.65 17.48
N GLU A 185 -8.08 -11.71 16.95
CA GLU A 185 -7.75 -12.60 15.84
C GLU A 185 -7.99 -14.07 16.18
N ALA A 186 -7.61 -14.50 17.37
CA ALA A 186 -7.86 -15.85 17.87
C ALA A 186 -9.34 -16.17 17.92
N LYS A 187 -10.16 -15.24 18.42
CA LYS A 187 -11.62 -15.39 18.45
C LYS A 187 -12.21 -15.53 17.04
N LEU A 188 -11.78 -14.70 16.09
CA LEU A 188 -12.26 -14.75 14.70
C LEU A 188 -11.84 -16.05 14.01
N LEU A 189 -10.62 -16.51 14.27
CA LEU A 189 -10.12 -17.79 13.76
C LEU A 189 -10.94 -18.97 14.28
N ASP A 190 -11.19 -19.02 15.58
CA ASP A 190 -11.93 -20.10 16.24
C ASP A 190 -13.39 -20.15 15.77
N GLN A 191 -14.06 -19.01 15.73
CA GLN A 191 -15.49 -18.95 15.41
C GLN A 191 -15.78 -19.02 13.92
N TYR A 192 -14.92 -18.44 13.08
CA TYR A 192 -15.23 -18.20 11.68
C TYR A 192 -14.19 -18.75 10.70
N GLY A 193 -13.02 -19.18 11.16
CA GLY A 193 -12.02 -19.80 10.29
C GLY A 193 -11.26 -18.80 9.41
N TRP A 194 -11.16 -17.55 9.83
CA TRP A 194 -10.36 -16.51 9.16
C TRP A 194 -9.79 -15.53 10.18
N ILE A 195 -8.74 -14.83 9.80
CA ILE A 195 -8.14 -13.73 10.55
C ILE A 195 -8.02 -12.49 9.67
N ILE A 196 -7.90 -11.34 10.32
CA ILE A 196 -7.46 -10.08 9.73
C ILE A 196 -6.61 -9.38 10.79
N TYR A 197 -5.52 -8.72 10.40
CA TYR A 197 -4.67 -8.03 11.35
C TYR A 197 -5.45 -6.92 12.07
N VAL A 198 -5.53 -7.00 13.40
CA VAL A 198 -6.22 -6.01 14.22
C VAL A 198 -5.21 -5.15 14.97
N GLN A 199 -5.02 -3.91 14.53
CA GLN A 199 -4.15 -2.95 15.22
C GLN A 199 -4.67 -2.64 16.63
N ALA A 200 -3.76 -2.35 17.57
CA ALA A 200 -4.06 -2.07 18.98
C ALA A 200 -5.12 -1.00 19.24
N ASP A 201 -5.33 -0.07 18.31
CA ASP A 201 -6.31 1.03 18.45
C ASP A 201 -7.61 0.82 17.66
N PHE A 202 -7.80 -0.36 17.08
CA PHE A 202 -9.12 -0.81 16.64
C PHE A 202 -9.88 -1.46 17.80
N LEU A 203 -11.20 -1.45 17.72
CA LEU A 203 -12.10 -2.11 18.65
C LEU A 203 -13.03 -3.03 17.86
N LEU A 204 -13.27 -4.23 18.38
CA LEU A 204 -14.36 -5.09 17.90
C LEU A 204 -15.69 -4.47 18.34
N ALA A 205 -16.28 -3.69 17.44
CA ALA A 205 -17.48 -2.90 17.70
C ALA A 205 -18.76 -3.75 17.60
N GLN A 206 -18.77 -4.72 16.68
CA GLN A 206 -19.86 -5.67 16.53
C GLN A 206 -19.32 -7.01 16.06
N ASP A 207 -19.90 -8.07 16.60
CA ASP A 207 -19.67 -9.44 16.22
C ASP A 207 -21.04 -10.14 16.18
N SER A 208 -21.56 -10.32 14.96
CA SER A 208 -22.91 -10.82 14.69
C SER A 208 -22.83 -12.11 13.86
N PRO A 209 -22.66 -13.28 14.51
CA PRO A 209 -22.67 -14.58 13.82
C PRO A 209 -23.95 -14.84 13.03
N GLU A 210 -25.10 -14.35 13.51
CA GLU A 210 -26.41 -14.46 12.87
C GLU A 210 -26.47 -13.74 11.52
N ASP A 211 -25.73 -12.63 11.40
CA ASP A 211 -25.65 -11.83 10.18
C ASP A 211 -24.38 -12.11 9.37
N LYS A 212 -23.52 -13.00 9.88
CA LYS A 212 -22.21 -13.30 9.29
C LYS A 212 -21.40 -12.01 9.11
N PHE A 213 -21.35 -11.20 10.16
CA PHE A 213 -20.86 -9.83 10.09
C PHE A 213 -19.99 -9.48 11.30
N VAL A 214 -18.80 -8.95 11.03
CA VAL A 214 -17.86 -8.43 12.04
C VAL A 214 -17.51 -7.00 11.69
N TRP A 215 -17.56 -6.10 12.68
CA TRP A 215 -17.22 -4.69 12.53
C TRP A 215 -16.11 -4.27 13.48
N LEU A 216 -15.03 -3.76 12.91
CA LEU A 216 -13.90 -3.16 13.60
C LEU A 216 -13.95 -1.63 13.42
N ARG A 217 -13.79 -0.89 14.51
CA ARG A 217 -13.75 0.58 14.51
C ARG A 217 -12.48 1.09 15.13
N ARG A 218 -11.88 2.11 14.52
CA ARG A 218 -10.79 2.88 15.11
C ARG A 218 -11.23 4.29 15.43
N ALA A 219 -10.91 4.74 16.64
CA ALA A 219 -11.26 6.04 17.20
C ALA A 219 -12.77 6.39 17.14
N PRO A 220 -13.68 5.50 17.61
CA PRO A 220 -15.12 5.77 17.59
C PRO A 220 -15.49 7.02 18.41
N GLY A 221 -16.46 7.80 17.93
CA GLY A 221 -16.93 9.04 18.55
C GLY A 221 -16.03 10.26 18.29
N THR A 222 -15.08 10.15 17.36
CA THR A 222 -14.18 11.25 16.97
C THR A 222 -14.49 11.77 15.57
N ASP A 223 -13.83 12.86 15.15
CA ASP A 223 -13.95 13.39 13.79
C ASP A 223 -13.04 12.68 12.76
N MET A 224 -12.46 11.53 13.13
CA MET A 224 -11.62 10.68 12.28
C MET A 224 -11.81 9.20 12.63
N GLU A 225 -12.89 8.60 12.14
CA GLU A 225 -13.15 7.17 12.27
C GLU A 225 -12.72 6.38 11.03
N ARG A 226 -12.24 5.16 11.29
CA ARG A 226 -12.06 4.12 10.27
C ARG A 226 -12.92 2.94 10.65
N TRP A 227 -13.71 2.47 9.68
CA TRP A 227 -14.58 1.32 9.81
C TRP A 227 -14.06 0.23 8.89
N ILE A 228 -13.90 -0.97 9.44
CA ILE A 228 -13.63 -2.17 8.66
C ILE A 228 -14.72 -3.16 8.98
N PHE A 229 -15.39 -3.71 7.97
CA PHE A 229 -16.24 -4.87 8.19
C PHE A 229 -15.81 -6.06 7.36
N VAL A 230 -16.03 -7.25 7.92
CA VAL A 230 -15.92 -8.53 7.22
C VAL A 230 -17.30 -9.15 7.24
N HIS A 231 -17.82 -9.43 6.04
CA HIS A 231 -19.07 -10.16 5.85
C HIS A 231 -18.80 -11.39 4.98
N TRP A 232 -19.51 -12.50 5.24
CA TRP A 232 -19.40 -13.69 4.41
C TRP A 232 -20.74 -14.37 4.15
N ILE A 233 -20.79 -15.08 3.02
CA ILE A 233 -21.95 -15.89 2.60
C ILE A 233 -21.48 -17.33 2.50
N ASP A 234 -22.04 -18.20 3.35
CA ASP A 234 -21.82 -19.65 3.33
C ASP A 234 -22.47 -20.28 2.07
N ASP A 235 -21.90 -21.38 1.57
CA ASP A 235 -22.41 -22.16 0.42
C ASP A 235 -22.71 -21.31 -0.82
N ALA A 236 -21.88 -20.29 -1.06
CA ALA A 236 -22.09 -19.32 -2.12
C ALA A 236 -21.64 -19.85 -3.50
N SER A 237 -22.19 -19.23 -4.55
CA SER A 237 -21.75 -19.44 -5.94
C SER A 237 -20.84 -18.30 -6.39
N PRO A 238 -19.78 -18.56 -7.18
CA PRO A 238 -18.99 -17.52 -7.84
C PRO A 238 -19.83 -16.55 -8.68
N ASN A 239 -21.03 -16.95 -9.13
CA ASN A 239 -21.96 -16.08 -9.86
C ASN A 239 -22.42 -14.86 -9.04
N PHE A 240 -22.21 -14.86 -7.72
CA PHE A 240 -22.43 -13.68 -6.87
C PHE A 240 -21.44 -12.54 -7.17
N LEU A 241 -20.29 -12.83 -7.78
CA LEU A 241 -19.27 -11.84 -8.15
C LEU A 241 -19.72 -11.04 -9.38
N GLU A 242 -20.78 -10.26 -9.18
CA GLU A 242 -21.39 -9.35 -10.13
C GLU A 242 -21.67 -8.02 -9.40
N LYS A 243 -21.57 -6.92 -10.13
CA LYS A 243 -21.56 -5.56 -9.56
C LYS A 243 -22.85 -5.24 -8.78
N ASP A 244 -24.02 -5.51 -9.34
CA ASP A 244 -25.29 -5.17 -8.70
C ASP A 244 -25.53 -6.03 -7.45
N SER A 245 -25.12 -7.30 -7.49
CA SER A 245 -25.16 -8.20 -6.33
C SER A 245 -24.29 -7.68 -5.17
N ILE A 246 -23.08 -7.23 -5.47
CA ILE A 246 -22.16 -6.65 -4.48
C ILE A 246 -22.73 -5.36 -3.89
N TYR A 247 -23.27 -4.48 -4.73
CA TYR A 247 -23.80 -3.18 -4.28
C TYR A 247 -25.01 -3.38 -3.37
N ALA A 248 -25.94 -4.25 -3.78
CA ALA A 248 -27.10 -4.60 -2.98
C ALA A 248 -26.71 -5.21 -1.63
N GLN A 249 -25.73 -6.12 -1.62
CA GLN A 249 -25.29 -6.77 -0.40
C GLN A 249 -24.53 -5.81 0.53
N ARG A 250 -23.67 -4.95 0.00
CA ARG A 250 -23.01 -3.91 0.79
C ARG A 250 -24.04 -2.99 1.43
N ASN A 251 -24.98 -2.46 0.65
CA ASN A 251 -26.06 -1.61 1.18
C ASN A 251 -26.91 -2.35 2.21
N LYS A 252 -27.21 -3.63 2.01
CA LYS A 252 -27.92 -4.44 3.02
C LYS A 252 -27.16 -4.51 4.34
N MET A 253 -25.85 -4.74 4.31
CA MET A 253 -25.04 -4.79 5.52
C MET A 253 -24.91 -3.41 6.18
N THR A 254 -24.57 -2.36 5.42
CA THR A 254 -24.39 -1.02 5.99
C THR A 254 -25.71 -0.41 6.46
N SER A 255 -26.82 -0.64 5.77
CA SER A 255 -28.15 -0.14 6.18
C SER A 255 -28.67 -0.76 7.48
N LYS A 256 -28.20 -1.98 7.81
CA LYS A 256 -28.54 -2.71 9.03
C LYS A 256 -27.61 -2.35 10.19
N HIS A 257 -26.30 -2.30 9.94
CA HIS A 257 -25.28 -2.22 10.99
C HIS A 257 -24.73 -0.80 11.19
N PHE A 258 -24.69 0.03 10.15
CA PHE A 258 -24.17 1.40 10.22
C PHE A 258 -25.36 2.38 10.28
N VAL A 259 -25.96 2.44 11.46
CA VAL A 259 -27.12 3.26 11.78
C VAL A 259 -26.77 4.29 12.85
N THR A 260 -27.48 5.41 12.86
CA THR A 260 -27.40 6.37 13.97
C THR A 260 -27.85 5.73 15.28
N ILE A 261 -27.45 6.31 16.42
CA ILE A 261 -27.79 5.79 17.76
C ILE A 261 -29.31 5.66 17.96
N ASP A 262 -30.10 6.55 17.35
CA ASP A 262 -31.56 6.57 17.39
C ASP A 262 -32.23 5.76 16.26
N ASN A 263 -31.43 5.06 15.43
CA ASN A 263 -31.86 4.32 14.24
C ASN A 263 -32.64 5.15 13.20
N SER A 264 -32.54 6.48 13.24
CA SER A 264 -33.26 7.38 12.32
C SER A 264 -32.66 7.43 10.91
N SER A 265 -31.35 7.18 10.79
CA SER A 265 -30.65 7.25 9.51
C SER A 265 -29.64 6.10 9.38
N ARG A 266 -29.36 5.69 8.13
CA ARG A 266 -28.51 4.54 7.80
C ARG A 266 -27.54 4.83 6.67
N VAL A 267 -26.43 4.09 6.63
CA VAL A 267 -25.43 4.22 5.56
C VAL A 267 -25.86 3.50 4.28
N GLU A 268 -25.75 4.22 3.16
CA GLU A 268 -25.89 3.73 1.80
C GLU A 268 -24.70 4.15 0.92
N ILE A 269 -24.54 3.46 -0.21
CA ILE A 269 -23.71 3.90 -1.32
C ILE A 269 -24.31 5.20 -1.90
N ALA A 270 -23.48 6.21 -2.12
CA ALA A 270 -23.89 7.42 -2.82
C ALA A 270 -24.00 7.17 -4.33
N ASP A 271 -24.90 7.91 -4.99
CA ASP A 271 -25.23 7.75 -6.41
C ASP A 271 -24.08 8.11 -7.37
N SER A 272 -23.02 8.74 -6.87
CA SER A 272 -21.90 9.25 -7.66
C SER A 272 -20.56 8.61 -7.30
N TYR A 273 -19.65 8.61 -8.28
CA TYR A 273 -18.25 8.19 -8.13
C TYR A 273 -18.03 6.75 -7.68
N ILE A 274 -19.03 5.88 -7.85
CA ILE A 274 -18.85 4.45 -7.63
C ILE A 274 -18.21 3.79 -8.87
N SER A 275 -17.20 2.94 -8.63
CA SER A 275 -16.52 2.17 -9.66
C SER A 275 -16.22 0.77 -9.17
N THR A 276 -16.26 -0.20 -10.09
CA THR A 276 -15.87 -1.58 -9.83
C THR A 276 -14.81 -1.99 -10.84
N LYS A 277 -13.80 -2.73 -10.37
CA LYS A 277 -12.74 -3.29 -11.19
C LYS A 277 -12.48 -4.73 -10.81
N GLU A 278 -12.16 -5.54 -11.80
CA GLU A 278 -11.59 -6.85 -11.60
C GLU A 278 -10.14 -6.70 -11.13
N VAL A 279 -9.77 -7.40 -10.06
CA VAL A 279 -8.42 -7.37 -9.50
C VAL A 279 -8.01 -8.76 -9.04
N ASN A 280 -6.70 -8.98 -8.96
CA ASN A 280 -6.15 -10.07 -8.17
C ASN A 280 -5.97 -9.57 -6.73
N PHE A 281 -6.80 -10.06 -5.80
CA PHE A 281 -6.73 -9.72 -4.39
C PHE A 281 -6.30 -10.95 -3.60
N LEU A 282 -5.12 -10.90 -2.99
CA LEU A 282 -4.54 -12.02 -2.21
C LEU A 282 -4.50 -13.35 -2.98
N GLY A 283 -4.13 -13.28 -4.26
CA GLY A 283 -4.05 -14.45 -5.14
C GLY A 283 -5.38 -14.90 -5.74
N ARG A 284 -6.49 -14.24 -5.40
CA ARG A 284 -7.86 -14.60 -5.81
C ARG A 284 -8.44 -13.58 -6.79
N TYR A 285 -9.29 -14.04 -7.70
CA TYR A 285 -10.12 -13.14 -8.50
C TYR A 285 -11.12 -12.43 -7.58
N ALA A 286 -11.15 -11.11 -7.63
CA ALA A 286 -12.01 -10.28 -6.82
C ALA A 286 -12.58 -9.12 -7.62
N LEU A 287 -13.78 -8.67 -7.21
CA LEU A 287 -14.30 -7.38 -7.61
C LEU A 287 -13.97 -6.36 -6.52
N MET A 288 -13.14 -5.38 -6.87
CA MET A 288 -12.82 -4.23 -6.04
C MET A 288 -13.80 -3.10 -6.38
N THR A 289 -14.58 -2.67 -5.39
CA THR A 289 -15.50 -1.55 -5.51
C THR A 289 -15.00 -0.38 -4.68
N GLN A 290 -14.91 0.80 -5.29
CA GLN A 290 -14.61 2.06 -4.63
C GLN A 290 -15.72 3.05 -4.88
N GLY A 291 -16.04 3.87 -3.89
CA GLY A 291 -17.05 4.91 -4.04
C GLY A 291 -17.18 5.77 -2.80
N LEU A 292 -18.25 6.55 -2.76
CA LEU A 292 -18.64 7.31 -1.59
C LEU A 292 -19.79 6.61 -0.88
N TRP A 293 -19.75 6.59 0.45
CA TRP A 293 -20.89 6.27 1.29
C TRP A 293 -21.49 7.57 1.82
N ARG A 294 -22.79 7.55 2.09
CA ARG A 294 -23.51 8.64 2.75
C ARG A 294 -24.55 8.07 3.72
N MET A 295 -24.96 8.88 4.69
CA MET A 295 -26.20 8.64 5.40
C MET A 295 -27.39 8.96 4.47
N ASP A 296 -28.49 8.22 4.58
CA ASP A 296 -29.71 8.46 3.79
C ASP A 296 -30.33 9.85 4.05
N ASP A 297 -30.10 10.42 5.24
CA ASP A 297 -30.45 11.81 5.59
C ASP A 297 -29.44 12.86 5.09
N LYS A 298 -28.34 12.41 4.46
CA LYS A 298 -27.22 13.22 3.93
C LYS A 298 -26.43 14.01 4.98
N SER A 299 -26.53 13.63 6.26
CA SER A 299 -25.80 14.29 7.37
C SER A 299 -24.30 14.01 7.35
N MET A 300 -23.89 12.81 6.91
CA MET A 300 -22.50 12.36 6.89
C MET A 300 -22.18 11.55 5.64
N GLY A 301 -20.89 11.45 5.32
CA GLY A 301 -20.40 10.63 4.23
C GLY A 301 -18.88 10.56 4.20
N GLY A 302 -18.37 9.73 3.30
CA GLY A 302 -16.94 9.50 3.16
C GLY A 302 -16.62 8.50 2.05
N PRO A 303 -15.35 8.27 1.73
CA PRO A 303 -14.97 7.24 0.78
C PRO A 303 -15.01 5.84 1.41
N PHE A 304 -15.20 4.83 0.57
CA PHE A 304 -14.99 3.44 0.91
C PHE A 304 -14.22 2.68 -0.17
N ILE A 305 -13.60 1.57 0.25
CA ILE A 305 -13.04 0.54 -0.61
C ILE A 305 -13.57 -0.82 -0.16
N ASN A 306 -13.92 -1.67 -1.10
CA ASN A 306 -14.53 -2.95 -0.86
C ASN A 306 -13.91 -4.00 -1.77
N TYR A 307 -13.57 -5.16 -1.22
CA TYR A 307 -13.14 -6.34 -1.98
C TYR A 307 -14.13 -7.46 -1.76
N THR A 308 -14.73 -7.95 -2.84
CA THR A 308 -15.57 -9.15 -2.79
C THR A 308 -14.97 -10.25 -3.64
N PHE A 309 -14.77 -11.44 -3.06
CA PHE A 309 -14.16 -12.59 -3.73
C PHE A 309 -14.77 -13.90 -3.26
N TYR A 310 -14.66 -14.92 -4.12
CA TYR A 310 -15.01 -16.29 -3.79
C TYR A 310 -13.78 -17.02 -3.25
N ASP A 311 -13.95 -17.70 -2.13
CA ASP A 311 -12.96 -18.57 -1.53
C ASP A 311 -13.34 -20.03 -1.75
N GLU A 312 -12.56 -20.73 -2.58
CA GLU A 312 -12.87 -22.11 -2.99
C GLU A 312 -12.78 -23.10 -1.82
N ALA A 313 -11.81 -22.91 -0.91
CA ALA A 313 -11.57 -23.81 0.21
C ALA A 313 -12.74 -23.83 1.19
N SER A 314 -13.25 -22.64 1.58
CA SER A 314 -14.39 -22.51 2.49
C SER A 314 -15.75 -22.45 1.78
N LYS A 315 -15.77 -22.42 0.44
CA LYS A 315 -16.98 -22.22 -0.39
C LYS A 315 -17.78 -20.98 0.00
N ARG A 316 -17.07 -19.92 0.41
CA ARG A 316 -17.67 -18.66 0.85
C ARG A 316 -17.42 -17.54 -0.14
N ILE A 317 -18.37 -16.62 -0.21
CA ILE A 317 -18.04 -15.26 -0.64
C ILE A 317 -17.61 -14.47 0.59
N TYR A 318 -16.47 -13.80 0.51
CA TYR A 318 -16.07 -12.79 1.48
C TYR A 318 -16.23 -11.40 0.90
N MET A 319 -16.77 -10.49 1.70
CA MET A 319 -16.85 -9.06 1.45
C MET A 319 -16.07 -8.33 2.54
N LEU A 320 -14.94 -7.75 2.17
CA LEU A 320 -14.08 -6.97 3.04
C LEU A 320 -14.26 -5.49 2.70
N ASP A 321 -14.76 -4.69 3.64
CA ASP A 321 -15.04 -3.27 3.41
C ASP A 321 -14.23 -2.39 4.35
N GLY A 322 -13.77 -1.29 3.81
CA GLY A 322 -13.10 -0.21 4.52
C GLY A 322 -13.77 1.12 4.23
N SER A 323 -14.35 1.76 5.25
CA SER A 323 -15.03 3.04 5.14
C SER A 323 -14.38 4.10 6.04
N ILE A 324 -14.26 5.34 5.53
CA ILE A 324 -13.63 6.45 6.25
C ILE A 324 -14.67 7.52 6.60
N TYR A 325 -14.76 7.89 7.87
CA TYR A 325 -15.45 9.11 8.31
C TYR A 325 -14.42 10.10 8.84
N ALA A 326 -14.12 11.15 8.08
CA ALA A 326 -13.10 12.12 8.48
C ALA A 326 -13.37 13.51 7.89
N PRO A 327 -14.49 14.18 8.21
CA PRO A 327 -14.95 15.37 7.50
C PRO A 327 -13.91 16.48 7.39
N LYS A 328 -13.05 16.65 8.39
CA LYS A 328 -12.03 17.72 8.46
C LYS A 328 -10.64 17.37 7.89
N TYR A 329 -10.45 16.16 7.37
CA TYR A 329 -9.12 15.66 6.98
C TYR A 329 -9.07 15.20 5.52
N TYR A 330 -7.90 15.21 4.89
CA TYR A 330 -7.70 14.48 3.63
C TYR A 330 -7.86 12.98 3.86
N LYS A 331 -8.61 12.30 2.97
CA LYS A 331 -9.06 10.92 3.21
C LYS A 331 -8.24 9.88 2.45
N LYS A 332 -7.49 10.26 1.41
CA LYS A 332 -6.70 9.33 0.60
C LYS A 332 -5.79 8.44 1.45
N ARG A 333 -5.00 9.05 2.34
CA ARG A 333 -4.05 8.31 3.20
C ARG A 333 -4.75 7.42 4.21
N LEU A 334 -5.90 7.85 4.72
CA LEU A 334 -6.71 7.04 5.64
C LEU A 334 -7.33 5.84 4.90
N LEU A 335 -7.80 6.06 3.67
CA LEU A 335 -8.34 5.01 2.80
C LEU A 335 -7.25 3.99 2.44
N GLN A 336 -6.05 4.45 2.07
CA GLN A 336 -4.91 3.57 1.77
C GLN A 336 -4.49 2.75 3.00
N GLN A 337 -4.48 3.35 4.20
CA GLN A 337 -4.23 2.60 5.43
C GLN A 337 -5.24 1.46 5.62
N VAL A 338 -6.52 1.72 5.38
CA VAL A 338 -7.54 0.69 5.50
C VAL A 338 -7.40 -0.36 4.40
N ASP A 339 -7.15 0.03 3.15
CA ASP A 339 -6.87 -0.89 2.04
C ASP A 339 -5.75 -1.88 2.41
N VAL A 340 -4.61 -1.37 2.90
CA VAL A 340 -3.49 -2.19 3.35
C VAL A 340 -3.87 -3.12 4.52
N LEU A 341 -4.75 -2.69 5.43
CA LEU A 341 -5.27 -3.56 6.49
C LEU A 341 -6.16 -4.67 5.93
N LEU A 342 -6.99 -4.40 4.92
CA LEU A 342 -7.81 -5.44 4.27
C LEU A 342 -6.93 -6.52 3.63
N GLN A 343 -5.75 -6.16 3.12
CA GLN A 343 -4.77 -7.11 2.56
C GLN A 343 -4.14 -8.05 3.59
N SER A 344 -4.38 -7.85 4.89
CA SER A 344 -3.94 -8.79 5.94
C SER A 344 -4.91 -9.96 6.16
N PHE A 345 -6.04 -9.98 5.46
CA PHE A 345 -7.04 -11.04 5.61
C PHE A 345 -6.48 -12.40 5.17
N MET A 346 -6.69 -13.42 6.00
CA MET A 346 -6.29 -14.80 5.68
C MET A 346 -7.36 -15.78 6.14
N THR A 347 -7.68 -16.77 5.32
CA THR A 347 -8.48 -17.92 5.73
C THR A 347 -7.61 -18.94 6.45
N LYS A 348 -8.22 -19.81 7.27
CA LYS A 348 -7.49 -20.78 8.11
C LYS A 348 -6.53 -21.67 7.33
N ASP A 349 -6.90 -22.07 6.10
CA ASP A 349 -6.07 -22.89 5.20
C ASP A 349 -4.80 -22.19 4.70
N GLN A 350 -4.73 -20.86 4.84
CA GLN A 350 -3.58 -20.04 4.45
C GLN A 350 -2.60 -19.82 5.62
N LEU A 351 -2.96 -20.23 6.84
CA LEU A 351 -2.16 -20.06 8.04
C LEU A 351 -1.25 -21.27 8.27
N SER A 352 -0.05 -21.03 8.82
CA SER A 352 0.81 -22.11 9.32
C SER A 352 0.21 -22.73 10.59
N GLU A 353 0.50 -24.01 10.83
CA GLU A 353 0.11 -24.70 12.06
C GLU A 353 0.60 -23.94 13.31
N ASP A 354 1.84 -23.46 13.30
CA ASP A 354 2.41 -22.65 14.40
C ASP A 354 1.59 -21.38 14.70
N LYS A 355 1.10 -20.67 13.67
CA LYS A 355 0.29 -19.45 13.85
C LYS A 355 -1.10 -19.79 14.36
N ILE A 356 -1.69 -20.88 13.89
CA ILE A 356 -2.97 -21.38 14.40
C ILE A 356 -2.83 -21.72 15.89
N ASP A 357 -1.78 -22.46 16.26
CA ASP A 357 -1.54 -22.87 17.64
C ASP A 357 -1.23 -21.66 18.56
N ASP A 358 -0.41 -20.69 18.12
CA ASP A 358 -0.16 -19.43 18.87
C ASP A 358 -1.47 -18.70 19.16
N LEU A 359 -2.31 -18.52 18.14
CA LEU A 359 -3.58 -17.80 18.30
C LEU A 359 -4.55 -18.58 19.20
N LEU A 360 -4.82 -19.85 18.91
CA LEU A 360 -5.80 -20.64 19.66
C LEU A 360 -5.36 -20.92 21.12
N SER A 361 -4.06 -20.87 21.42
CA SER A 361 -3.57 -20.96 22.80
C SER A 361 -4.07 -19.82 23.71
N ARG A 362 -4.50 -18.69 23.12
CA ARG A 362 -4.96 -17.49 23.84
C ARG A 362 -6.41 -17.55 24.30
N LEU A 363 -7.18 -18.50 23.77
CA LEU A 363 -8.58 -18.74 24.15
C LEU A 363 -8.72 -19.68 25.35
N LYS A 364 -7.60 -20.19 25.88
CA LYS A 364 -7.55 -21.18 26.96
C LYS A 364 -7.63 -20.58 28.35
#